data_AF-A0A2K5LU57-F1
#
_entry.id   AF-A0A2K5LU57-F1
#
_cell.length_a   1.000
_cell.length_b   1.000
_cell.length_c   1.000
_cell.angle_alpha   90.00
_cell.angle_beta   90.00
_cell.angle_gamma   90.00
#
_symmetry.space_group_name_H-M   'P 1'
#
loop_
_entity.id
_entity.type
_entity.pdbx_description
1 polymer ?
#
loop_
_entity_poly.entity_id
_entity_poly.type
_entity_poly.pdbx_seq_one_letter_code
_entity_poly.pdbx_strand_id
1 'polypeptide(L)'
;MGQSQGGGHGPGCGKKDDKDKKNKVGRKEEKNKGTRCCQELDYLLMEEEFIRNQEQTKPLEEKQEEERSKVDDLRGTPMSVGALEEIIDDNHAIVSTSVGSEYYVSILSFVDKDLLEPGYSAPLRHKVHVVIGLLMDDMDPLVTMMKVEKAPQETYANTGVLDNQVQEIKESMELPLIHPEYYEEMGIKPPKGVIVCGPPGTGKTLLAKAVANQTSASFLRVVGSELFGGDGPKLVWEMFRAAEEHTPSIASGTKRCDSNSGDVKVIMATKQIETLDPGLLRPGRIDKKIEFHLPDEKTKKHIFQIHTSRMTLADDITLDDLIMAKDDLSGADIKAICTEAGLMAIREHRMKITNEDFKKSKENCIPEGF
;
A
#
# COMPACT_ATOMS: atom_id res chain seq x y z
N MET A 1 21.10 -52.32 -73.36
CA MET A 1 21.85 -53.39 -72.68
C MET A 1 21.82 -53.11 -71.18
N GLY A 2 21.47 -54.10 -70.36
CA GLY A 2 21.62 -54.05 -68.90
C GLY A 2 20.34 -53.85 -68.09
N GLN A 3 19.60 -54.95 -67.90
CA GLN A 3 18.58 -55.12 -66.85
C GLN A 3 19.24 -55.27 -65.47
N SER A 4 18.55 -54.90 -64.38
CA SER A 4 18.27 -55.81 -63.27
C SER A 4 17.27 -55.22 -62.27
N GLN A 5 16.26 -56.02 -61.93
CA GLN A 5 15.16 -55.81 -60.98
C GLN A 5 15.53 -56.28 -59.56
N GLY A 6 14.67 -55.89 -58.59
CA GLY A 6 14.37 -56.62 -57.35
C GLY A 6 14.67 -55.78 -56.09
N GLY A 7 13.80 -55.56 -55.11
CA GLY A 7 12.47 -56.08 -54.78
C GLY A 7 12.33 -56.09 -53.24
N GLY A 8 11.16 -55.71 -52.70
CA GLY A 8 10.67 -56.21 -51.41
C GLY A 8 10.42 -55.23 -50.23
N HIS A 9 9.14 -55.20 -49.81
CA HIS A 9 8.59 -55.10 -48.44
C HIS A 9 8.66 -53.79 -47.61
N GLY A 10 7.47 -53.26 -47.25
CA GLY A 10 7.25 -52.44 -46.03
C GLY A 10 7.17 -53.31 -44.76
N PRO A 11 6.75 -52.82 -43.56
CA PRO A 11 5.95 -51.61 -43.28
C PRO A 11 6.36 -50.76 -42.03
N GLY A 12 5.78 -49.55 -41.91
CA GLY A 12 5.25 -48.95 -40.68
C GLY A 12 6.14 -48.57 -39.48
N CYS A 13 6.27 -47.26 -39.20
CA CYS A 13 6.36 -46.61 -37.88
C CYS A 13 6.51 -45.10 -38.12
N GLY A 14 5.94 -44.14 -37.40
CA GLY A 14 5.25 -44.11 -36.12
C GLY A 14 5.39 -42.66 -35.63
N LYS A 15 4.26 -41.96 -35.42
CA LYS A 15 4.21 -40.57 -34.91
C LYS A 15 4.91 -40.50 -33.54
N LYS A 16 6.09 -39.88 -33.45
CA LYS A 16 6.77 -39.56 -32.18
C LYS A 16 7.57 -38.26 -32.32
N ASP A 17 6.91 -37.11 -32.44
CA ASP A 17 7.63 -35.81 -32.45
C ASP A 17 7.02 -34.69 -31.59
N ASP A 18 5.87 -34.90 -30.94
CA ASP A 18 5.22 -33.83 -30.15
C ASP A 18 5.46 -33.88 -28.63
N LYS A 19 5.97 -34.99 -28.09
CA LYS A 19 6.28 -35.09 -26.63
C LYS A 19 7.61 -34.42 -26.26
N ASP A 20 8.58 -34.36 -27.18
CA ASP A 20 9.90 -33.78 -26.89
C ASP A 20 9.93 -32.25 -26.95
N LYS A 21 8.98 -31.61 -27.63
CA LYS A 21 8.86 -30.13 -27.65
C LYS A 21 8.30 -29.57 -26.34
N LYS A 22 7.32 -30.23 -25.70
CA LYS A 22 6.79 -29.79 -24.39
C LYS A 22 7.82 -29.94 -23.27
N ASN A 23 8.66 -30.98 -23.31
CA ASN A 23 9.67 -31.23 -22.27
C ASN A 23 10.88 -30.26 -22.35
N LYS A 24 11.16 -29.70 -23.52
CA LYS A 24 12.19 -28.65 -23.71
C LYS A 24 11.74 -27.26 -23.26
N VAL A 25 10.44 -26.97 -23.28
CA VAL A 25 9.89 -25.68 -22.81
C VAL A 25 9.85 -25.64 -21.28
N GLY A 26 9.39 -26.71 -20.62
CA GLY A 26 9.40 -26.80 -19.14
C GLY A 26 10.80 -26.75 -18.53
N ARG A 27 11.79 -27.42 -19.15
CA ARG A 27 13.21 -27.35 -18.71
C ARG A 27 13.86 -25.98 -18.92
N LYS A 28 13.35 -25.16 -19.85
CA LYS A 28 13.84 -23.79 -20.06
C LYS A 28 13.26 -22.83 -19.02
N GLU A 29 11.99 -22.99 -18.64
CA GLU A 29 11.36 -22.18 -17.58
C GLU A 29 11.89 -22.50 -16.18
N GLU A 30 12.11 -23.78 -15.85
CA GLU A 30 12.74 -24.17 -14.57
C GLU A 30 14.20 -23.68 -14.47
N LYS A 31 14.98 -23.75 -15.56
CA LYS A 31 16.33 -23.19 -15.59
C LYS A 31 16.34 -21.66 -15.42
N ASN A 32 15.38 -20.95 -16.01
CA ASN A 32 15.29 -19.49 -15.88
C ASN A 32 14.90 -19.05 -14.45
N LYS A 33 14.03 -19.80 -13.75
CA LYS A 33 13.70 -19.55 -12.34
C LYS A 33 14.89 -19.80 -11.41
N GLY A 34 15.66 -20.87 -11.64
CA GLY A 34 16.89 -21.15 -10.90
C GLY A 34 17.94 -20.05 -11.09
N THR A 35 18.09 -19.53 -12.31
CA THR A 35 19.09 -18.50 -12.64
C THR A 35 18.73 -17.13 -12.03
N ARG A 36 17.43 -16.77 -11.95
CA ARG A 36 16.98 -15.54 -11.26
C ARG A 36 17.23 -15.58 -9.76
N CYS A 37 16.98 -16.73 -9.10
CA CYS A 37 17.19 -16.87 -7.67
C CYS A 37 18.69 -16.86 -7.30
N CYS A 38 19.57 -17.42 -8.16
CA CYS A 38 21.01 -17.34 -7.97
C CYS A 38 21.55 -15.90 -8.08
N GLN A 39 21.04 -15.11 -9.03
CA GLN A 39 21.45 -13.70 -9.19
C GLN A 39 21.08 -12.86 -7.96
N GLU A 40 19.89 -13.06 -7.41
CA GLU A 40 19.42 -12.34 -6.23
C GLU A 40 20.24 -12.70 -4.97
N LEU A 41 20.61 -13.98 -4.81
CA LEU A 41 21.51 -14.45 -3.76
C LEU A 41 22.94 -13.88 -3.88
N ASP A 42 23.48 -13.83 -5.10
CA ASP A 42 24.82 -13.27 -5.35
C ASP A 42 24.87 -11.76 -5.03
N TYR A 43 23.80 -11.03 -5.33
CA TYR A 43 23.68 -9.61 -4.97
C TYR A 43 23.65 -9.38 -3.46
N LEU A 44 22.86 -10.18 -2.71
CA LEU A 44 22.80 -10.08 -1.25
C LEU A 44 24.16 -10.40 -0.60
N LEU A 45 24.88 -11.41 -1.11
CA LEU A 45 26.21 -11.76 -0.62
C LEU A 45 27.24 -10.64 -0.88
N MET A 46 27.17 -9.98 -2.02
CA MET A 46 28.01 -8.81 -2.32
C MET A 46 27.67 -7.61 -1.42
N GLU A 47 26.39 -7.36 -1.12
CA GLU A 47 25.99 -6.32 -0.17
C GLU A 47 26.54 -6.62 1.24
N GLU A 48 26.45 -7.86 1.72
CA GLU A 48 27.00 -8.27 3.01
C GLU A 48 28.53 -8.11 3.09
N GLU A 49 29.25 -8.43 2.01
CA GLU A 49 30.71 -8.21 1.95
C GLU A 49 31.06 -6.73 1.87
N PHE A 50 30.26 -5.93 1.16
CA PHE A 50 30.46 -4.48 1.06
C PHE A 50 30.28 -3.80 2.42
N ILE A 51 29.24 -4.16 3.17
CA ILE A 51 29.00 -3.65 4.53
C ILE A 51 30.17 -4.04 5.45
N ARG A 52 30.61 -5.31 5.42
CA ARG A 52 31.76 -5.77 6.22
C ARG A 52 33.06 -5.05 5.89
N ASN A 53 33.30 -4.75 4.62
CA ASN A 53 34.51 -4.02 4.21
C ASN A 53 34.45 -2.54 4.58
N GLN A 54 33.26 -1.90 4.53
CA GLN A 54 33.08 -0.54 5.05
C GLN A 54 33.37 -0.47 6.55
N GLU A 55 32.90 -1.43 7.34
CA GLU A 55 33.17 -1.51 8.78
C GLU A 55 34.66 -1.56 9.11
N GLN A 56 35.49 -2.16 8.25
CA GLN A 56 36.94 -2.27 8.47
C GLN A 56 37.74 -1.00 8.10
N THR A 57 37.15 -0.05 7.37
CA THR A 57 37.86 1.11 6.80
C THR A 57 37.62 2.44 7.53
N LYS A 58 37.32 2.42 8.83
CA LYS A 58 36.82 3.59 9.56
C LYS A 58 37.80 4.23 10.58
N PRO A 59 38.98 4.75 10.17
CA PRO A 59 39.79 5.60 11.06
C PRO A 59 39.16 6.99 11.30
N LEU A 60 38.15 7.39 10.52
CA LEU A 60 37.41 8.65 10.71
C LEU A 60 36.23 8.49 11.70
N GLU A 61 35.59 7.32 11.74
CA GLU A 61 34.45 7.10 12.64
C GLU A 61 34.91 6.87 14.08
N GLU A 62 36.09 6.29 14.31
CA GLU A 62 36.66 6.17 15.67
C GLU A 62 36.78 7.55 16.36
N LYS A 63 37.12 8.60 15.61
CA LYS A 63 37.19 9.96 16.14
C LYS A 63 35.80 10.54 16.42
N GLN A 64 34.81 10.25 15.57
CA GLN A 64 33.41 10.65 15.78
C GLN A 64 32.76 9.89 16.94
N GLU A 65 33.14 8.62 17.13
CA GLU A 65 32.73 7.77 18.25
C GLU A 65 33.28 8.33 19.58
N GLU A 66 34.54 8.77 19.60
CA GLU A 66 35.15 9.41 20.76
C GLU A 66 34.44 10.74 21.12
N GLU A 67 34.09 11.55 20.11
CA GLU A 67 33.31 12.77 20.29
C GLU A 67 31.87 12.46 20.79
N ARG A 68 31.22 11.41 20.27
CA ARG A 68 29.90 10.94 20.72
C ARG A 68 29.92 10.43 22.16
N SER A 69 30.93 9.66 22.54
CA SER A 69 31.10 9.17 23.92
C SER A 69 31.22 10.32 24.91
N LYS A 70 31.99 11.37 24.55
CA LYS A 70 32.10 12.59 25.38
C LYS A 70 30.77 13.32 25.49
N VAL A 71 29.96 13.33 24.43
CA VAL A 71 28.61 13.91 24.48
C VAL A 71 27.70 13.10 25.40
N ASP A 72 27.72 11.76 25.32
CA ASP A 72 26.88 10.89 26.16
C ASP A 72 27.22 11.01 27.66
N ASP A 73 28.49 11.22 28.00
CA ASP A 73 28.92 11.56 29.36
C ASP A 73 28.31 12.89 29.86
N LEU A 74 28.15 13.88 28.96
CA LEU A 74 27.51 15.16 29.27
C LEU A 74 25.99 15.02 29.41
N ARG A 75 25.36 14.12 28.63
CA ARG A 75 23.92 13.84 28.72
C ARG A 75 23.57 13.31 30.10
N GLY A 76 24.31 12.29 30.55
CA GLY A 76 24.14 11.65 31.84
C GLY A 76 22.80 10.92 32.00
N THR A 77 22.83 9.81 32.73
CA THR A 77 21.64 9.00 33.04
C THR A 77 21.26 9.28 34.50
N PRO A 78 19.98 9.59 34.86
CA PRO A 78 18.76 9.54 34.07
C PRO A 78 18.40 10.85 33.35
N MET A 79 17.67 10.71 32.23
CA MET A 79 17.04 11.81 31.50
C MET A 79 15.56 11.93 31.91
N SER A 80 15.07 13.15 32.08
CA SER A 80 13.66 13.47 32.29
C SER A 80 13.09 14.09 31.03
N VAL A 81 11.84 13.77 30.66
CA VAL A 81 11.18 14.40 29.51
C VAL A 81 10.45 15.65 29.97
N GLY A 82 10.61 16.75 29.25
CA GLY A 82 9.84 17.98 29.43
C GLY A 82 9.37 18.55 28.10
N ALA A 83 8.28 19.30 28.10
CA ALA A 83 7.77 19.98 26.92
C ALA A 83 8.41 21.37 26.81
N LEU A 84 8.85 21.74 25.60
CA LEU A 84 9.34 23.07 25.31
C LEU A 84 8.15 24.02 25.17
N GLU A 85 8.06 25.08 25.97
CA GLU A 85 6.94 26.02 25.87
C GLU A 85 7.30 27.25 25.04
N GLU A 86 8.44 27.86 25.35
CA GLU A 86 8.87 29.07 24.68
C GLU A 86 10.39 29.10 24.59
N ILE A 87 10.90 29.53 23.43
CA ILE A 87 12.33 29.78 23.21
C ILE A 87 12.54 31.27 23.39
N ILE A 88 13.33 31.65 24.39
CA ILE A 88 13.59 33.07 24.68
C ILE A 88 14.74 33.55 23.81
N ASP A 89 15.83 32.78 23.79
CA ASP A 89 17.05 33.11 23.06
C ASP A 89 17.75 31.87 22.49
N ASP A 90 18.83 32.10 21.77
CA ASP A 90 19.63 31.08 21.11
C ASP A 90 20.17 29.98 22.06
N ASN A 91 20.28 30.24 23.36
CA ASN A 91 20.91 29.35 24.33
C ASN A 91 20.01 29.03 25.53
N HIS A 92 18.78 29.54 25.57
CA HIS A 92 17.86 29.38 26.69
C HIS A 92 16.40 29.25 26.24
N ALA A 93 15.70 28.34 26.90
CA ALA A 93 14.28 28.13 26.70
C ALA A 93 13.57 27.89 28.02
N ILE A 94 12.25 28.04 28.00
CA ILE A 94 11.35 27.63 29.07
C ILE A 94 10.86 26.23 28.74
N VAL A 95 11.04 25.32 29.69
CA VAL A 95 10.55 23.94 29.59
C VAL A 95 9.62 23.65 30.75
N SER A 96 8.49 23.00 30.47
CA SER A 96 7.61 22.46 31.48
C SER A 96 7.91 20.98 31.69
N THR A 97 8.17 20.61 32.95
CA THR A 97 8.32 19.20 33.32
C THR A 97 6.94 18.54 33.39
N SER A 98 6.87 17.20 33.38
CA SER A 98 5.61 16.44 33.54
C SER A 98 4.77 16.79 34.78
N VAL A 99 5.36 17.45 35.78
CA VAL A 99 4.68 17.94 36.99
C VAL A 99 4.02 19.33 36.78
N GLY A 100 4.21 19.96 35.62
CA GLY A 100 3.74 21.30 35.30
C GLY A 100 4.59 22.42 35.93
N SER A 101 5.80 22.11 36.39
CA SER A 101 6.76 23.12 36.83
C SER A 101 7.57 23.63 35.65
N GLU A 102 7.59 24.94 35.48
CA GLU A 102 8.32 25.65 34.45
C GLU A 102 9.75 25.96 34.92
N TYR A 103 10.74 25.63 34.10
CA TYR A 103 12.15 25.91 34.36
C TYR A 103 12.75 26.72 33.22
N TYR A 104 13.53 27.74 33.57
CA TYR A 104 14.41 28.43 32.64
C TYR A 104 15.70 27.63 32.50
N VAL A 105 15.94 27.10 31.31
CA VAL A 105 16.97 26.10 31.07
C VAL A 105 17.85 26.49 29.90
N SER A 106 19.12 26.12 29.96
CA SER A 106 20.05 26.31 28.85
C SER A 106 19.94 25.19 27.82
N ILE A 107 20.12 25.53 26.54
CA ILE A 107 20.19 24.60 25.41
C ILE A 107 21.66 24.26 25.15
N LEU A 108 21.99 22.98 25.01
CA LEU A 108 23.35 22.56 24.67
C LEU A 108 23.67 22.83 23.20
N SER A 109 24.93 23.18 22.93
CA SER A 109 25.38 23.62 21.60
C SER A 109 25.30 22.57 20.50
N PHE A 110 25.07 21.30 20.84
CA PHE A 110 24.93 20.22 19.86
C PHE A 110 23.47 19.97 19.42
N VAL A 111 22.53 20.74 19.97
CA VAL A 111 21.12 20.69 19.56
C VAL A 111 20.91 21.66 18.41
N ASP A 112 20.38 21.16 17.29
CA ASP A 112 20.04 22.00 16.14
C ASP A 112 18.84 22.88 16.46
N LYS A 113 19.07 24.19 16.44
CA LYS A 113 18.10 25.20 16.86
C LYS A 113 16.93 25.36 15.89
N ASP A 114 17.20 25.07 14.62
CA ASP A 114 16.20 25.16 13.55
C ASP A 114 15.10 24.10 13.68
N LEU A 115 15.35 23.03 14.44
CA LEU A 115 14.40 21.94 14.69
C LEU A 115 13.62 22.11 16.01
N LEU A 116 13.94 23.14 16.80
CA LEU A 116 13.23 23.43 18.05
C LEU A 116 11.98 24.26 17.75
N GLU A 117 10.81 23.64 17.81
CA GLU A 117 9.55 24.39 17.84
C GLU A 117 8.88 24.30 19.23
N PRO A 118 8.13 25.33 19.64
CA PRO A 118 7.26 25.25 20.82
C PRO A 118 6.30 24.05 20.75
N GLY A 119 6.22 23.28 21.83
CA GLY A 119 5.36 22.10 21.97
C GLY A 119 6.07 20.76 21.79
N TYR A 120 7.34 20.74 21.39
CA TYR A 120 8.12 19.50 21.27
C TYR A 120 8.61 19.00 22.63
N SER A 121 8.65 17.67 22.80
CA SER A 121 9.28 17.05 23.95
C SER A 121 10.80 17.04 23.80
N ALA A 122 11.47 17.56 24.81
CA ALA A 122 12.91 17.58 24.92
C ALA A 122 13.37 16.69 26.08
N PRO A 123 14.36 15.80 25.89
CA PRO A 123 15.09 15.19 26.99
C PRO A 123 15.87 16.27 27.77
N LEU A 124 15.54 16.40 29.05
CA LEU A 124 16.17 17.24 30.04
C LEU A 124 17.07 16.42 30.96
N ARG A 125 18.15 17.01 31.45
CA ARG A 125 18.99 16.38 32.48
C ARG A 125 18.33 16.47 33.85
N HIS A 126 18.20 15.36 34.56
CA HIS A 126 17.40 15.29 35.80
C HIS A 126 17.83 16.25 36.93
N LYS A 127 19.12 16.66 37.02
CA LYS A 127 19.64 17.51 38.10
C LYS A 127 19.71 19.01 37.80
N VAL A 128 19.87 19.38 36.53
CA VAL A 128 20.12 20.76 36.11
C VAL A 128 19.10 21.24 35.07
N HIS A 129 18.20 20.36 34.64
CA HIS A 129 17.12 20.62 33.68
C HIS A 129 17.58 21.17 32.33
N VAL A 130 18.86 21.02 31.98
CA VAL A 130 19.42 21.45 30.69
C VAL A 130 18.84 20.61 29.55
N VAL A 131 18.50 21.25 28.43
CA VAL A 131 18.02 20.58 27.20
C VAL A 131 19.18 19.83 26.56
N ILE A 132 19.06 18.52 26.53
CA ILE A 132 20.06 17.60 25.99
C ILE A 132 19.81 17.41 24.50
N GLY A 133 18.58 17.50 24.01
CA GLY A 133 18.29 17.20 22.62
C GLY A 133 16.83 17.39 22.31
N LEU A 134 16.47 17.00 21.10
CA LEU A 134 15.10 16.89 20.64
C LEU A 134 14.71 15.42 20.62
N LEU A 135 13.55 15.11 21.20
CA LEU A 135 12.90 13.83 20.91
C LEU A 135 12.15 14.03 19.59
N MET A 136 12.80 13.64 18.50
CA MET A 136 12.12 13.56 17.20
C MET A 136 11.21 12.33 17.26
N ASP A 137 9.95 12.48 16.88
CA ASP A 137 8.85 11.50 16.98
C ASP A 137 7.99 11.54 18.26
N ASP A 138 7.50 12.72 18.65
CA ASP A 138 6.25 12.84 19.45
C ASP A 138 5.00 12.55 18.58
N MET A 139 5.11 11.64 17.62
CA MET A 139 3.95 11.20 16.87
C MET A 139 3.14 10.28 17.77
N ASP A 140 1.84 10.54 17.88
CA ASP A 140 0.97 9.65 18.64
C ASP A 140 1.13 8.22 18.09
N PRO A 141 1.26 7.20 18.97
CA PRO A 141 1.38 5.82 18.55
C PRO A 141 0.20 5.37 17.67
N LEU A 142 -0.95 6.04 17.80
CA LEU A 142 -2.11 5.87 16.94
C LEU A 142 -1.79 6.18 15.47
N VAL A 143 -1.05 7.26 15.18
CA VAL A 143 -0.68 7.66 13.81
C VAL A 143 0.34 6.68 13.22
N THR A 144 1.29 6.21 14.02
CA THR A 144 2.22 5.16 13.60
C THR A 144 1.48 3.87 13.23
N MET A 145 0.40 3.52 13.94
CA MET A 145 -0.45 2.37 13.55
C MET A 145 -1.25 2.60 12.26
N MET A 146 -1.50 3.84 11.85
CA MET A 146 -2.17 4.17 10.58
C MET A 146 -1.22 4.08 9.38
N LYS A 147 0.10 4.15 9.61
CA LYS A 147 1.11 4.01 8.57
C LYS A 147 1.15 2.55 8.12
N VAL A 148 0.83 2.33 6.85
CA VAL A 148 0.92 0.99 6.27
C VAL A 148 2.36 0.79 5.79
N GLU A 149 3.17 0.09 6.59
CA GLU A 149 4.59 -0.16 6.28
C GLU A 149 4.82 -1.02 5.03
N LYS A 150 3.84 -1.83 4.62
CA LYS A 150 3.95 -2.71 3.45
C LYS A 150 2.87 -2.43 2.43
N ALA A 151 3.29 -2.10 1.21
CA ALA A 151 2.39 -1.96 0.07
C ALA A 151 1.49 -3.21 -0.07
N PRO A 152 0.16 -3.03 -0.24
CA PRO A 152 -0.75 -4.14 -0.42
C PRO A 152 -0.42 -4.90 -1.71
N GLN A 153 -0.68 -6.21 -1.74
CA GLN A 153 -0.35 -7.08 -2.89
C GLN A 153 -1.31 -6.94 -4.09
N GLU A 154 -2.30 -6.06 -4.00
CA GLU A 154 -3.32 -5.92 -5.04
C GLU A 154 -2.80 -5.06 -6.19
N THR A 155 -3.09 -5.47 -7.42
CA THR A 155 -2.71 -4.73 -8.64
C THR A 155 -3.98 -4.41 -9.44
N TYR A 156 -3.93 -3.43 -10.33
CA TYR A 156 -5.07 -3.08 -11.20
C TYR A 156 -5.64 -4.31 -11.95
N ALA A 157 -4.78 -5.25 -12.36
CA ALA A 157 -5.19 -6.50 -13.01
C ALA A 157 -6.11 -7.39 -12.15
N ASN A 158 -6.03 -7.29 -10.82
CA ASN A 158 -6.89 -8.06 -9.89
C ASN A 158 -8.22 -7.36 -9.61
N THR A 159 -8.39 -6.11 -10.05
CA THR A 159 -9.50 -5.28 -9.59
C THR A 159 -10.77 -5.61 -10.34
N GLY A 160 -10.67 -6.11 -11.59
CA GLY A 160 -11.83 -6.41 -12.44
C GLY A 160 -12.75 -5.21 -12.65
N VAL A 161 -12.24 -4.01 -12.39
CA VAL A 161 -12.96 -2.74 -12.43
C VAL A 161 -12.85 -2.17 -13.85
N LEU A 162 -13.97 -1.63 -14.29
CA LEU A 162 -14.14 -0.82 -15.50
C LEU A 162 -12.92 0.09 -15.78
N ASP A 163 -12.41 0.01 -17.00
CA ASP A 163 -11.19 0.71 -17.44
C ASP A 163 -11.30 2.24 -17.29
N ASN A 164 -12.51 2.80 -17.39
CA ASN A 164 -12.77 4.23 -17.26
C ASN A 164 -12.44 4.76 -15.85
N GLN A 165 -12.98 4.13 -14.79
CA GLN A 165 -12.70 4.56 -13.41
C GLN A 165 -11.23 4.39 -13.04
N VAL A 166 -10.59 3.33 -13.54
CA VAL A 166 -9.15 3.10 -13.32
C VAL A 166 -8.34 4.21 -13.99
N GLN A 167 -8.67 4.56 -15.23
CA GLN A 167 -8.01 5.63 -15.97
C GLN A 167 -8.15 6.98 -15.25
N GLU A 168 -9.34 7.32 -14.76
CA GLU A 168 -9.56 8.56 -14.01
C GLU A 168 -8.70 8.67 -12.74
N ILE A 169 -8.52 7.57 -12.00
CA ILE A 169 -7.63 7.56 -10.82
C ILE A 169 -6.17 7.66 -11.24
N LYS A 170 -5.76 6.94 -12.29
CA LYS A 170 -4.39 7.01 -12.79
C LYS A 170 -4.01 8.43 -13.22
N GLU A 171 -4.88 9.10 -13.95
CA GLU A 171 -4.68 10.50 -14.36
C GLU A 171 -4.63 11.45 -13.17
N SER A 172 -5.31 11.13 -12.07
CA SER A 172 -5.39 12.02 -10.91
C SER A 172 -4.26 11.80 -9.91
N MET A 173 -3.79 10.57 -9.75
CA MET A 173 -2.84 10.17 -8.71
C MET A 173 -1.47 9.79 -9.26
N GLU A 174 -1.44 8.97 -10.33
CA GLU A 174 -0.21 8.38 -10.86
C GLU A 174 0.48 9.33 -11.86
N LEU A 175 -0.28 9.93 -12.77
CA LEU A 175 0.26 10.81 -13.80
C LEU A 175 1.00 12.04 -13.25
N PRO A 176 0.52 12.74 -12.19
CA PRO A 176 1.27 13.85 -11.60
C PRO A 176 2.60 13.45 -10.98
N LEU A 177 2.72 12.20 -10.50
CA LEU A 177 3.95 11.70 -9.87
C LEU A 177 4.98 11.23 -10.89
N ILE A 178 4.52 10.61 -11.98
CA ILE A 178 5.42 10.08 -13.02
C ILE A 178 5.86 11.18 -13.99
N HIS A 179 4.94 12.07 -14.40
CA HIS A 179 5.19 13.06 -15.43
C HIS A 179 4.65 14.45 -15.03
N PRO A 180 5.34 15.18 -14.14
CA PRO A 180 4.95 16.54 -13.75
C PRO A 180 5.04 17.54 -14.92
N GLU A 181 5.92 17.29 -15.89
CA GLU A 181 6.15 18.15 -17.07
C GLU A 181 4.85 18.46 -17.85
N TYR A 182 3.95 17.47 -18.00
CA TYR A 182 2.68 17.68 -18.70
C TYR A 182 1.79 18.74 -18.02
N TYR A 183 1.84 18.84 -16.70
CA TYR A 183 1.06 19.83 -15.95
C TYR A 183 1.69 21.22 -16.01
N GLU A 184 3.02 21.28 -16.02
CA GLU A 184 3.78 22.54 -16.15
C GLU A 184 3.61 23.17 -17.54
N GLU A 185 3.73 22.37 -18.61
CA GLU A 185 3.52 22.85 -19.99
C GLU A 185 2.10 23.35 -20.23
N MET A 186 1.11 22.67 -19.65
CA MET A 186 -0.29 23.10 -19.72
C MET A 186 -0.61 24.26 -18.76
N GLY A 187 0.26 24.55 -17.78
CA GLY A 187 0.02 25.58 -16.76
C GLY A 187 -1.16 25.27 -15.83
N ILE A 188 -1.50 24.00 -15.65
CA ILE A 188 -2.62 23.55 -14.81
C ILE A 188 -2.09 22.89 -13.53
N LYS A 189 -2.75 23.13 -12.40
CA LYS A 189 -2.41 22.44 -11.14
C LYS A 189 -3.00 21.02 -11.16
N PRO A 190 -2.24 20.00 -10.74
CA PRO A 190 -2.77 18.64 -10.66
C PRO A 190 -3.87 18.56 -9.59
N PRO A 191 -4.86 17.65 -9.75
CA PRO A 191 -5.92 17.46 -8.76
C PRO A 191 -5.34 16.98 -7.43
N LYS A 192 -5.89 17.46 -6.32
CA LYS A 192 -5.40 17.12 -4.97
C LYS A 192 -6.10 15.92 -4.34
N GLY A 193 -7.41 15.83 -4.56
CA GLY A 193 -8.26 14.83 -3.92
C GLY A 193 -9.20 14.12 -4.89
N VAL A 194 -9.34 12.82 -4.70
CA VAL A 194 -10.31 11.96 -5.41
C VAL A 194 -11.26 11.36 -4.40
N ILE A 195 -12.56 11.42 -4.66
CA ILE A 195 -13.58 10.67 -3.92
C ILE A 195 -14.15 9.55 -4.78
N VAL A 196 -14.26 8.38 -4.18
CA VAL A 196 -14.80 7.17 -4.78
C VAL A 196 -16.12 6.81 -4.08
N CYS A 197 -17.22 6.80 -4.83
CA CYS A 197 -18.57 6.55 -4.29
C CYS A 197 -19.28 5.37 -4.98
N GLY A 198 -20.35 4.84 -4.35
CA GLY A 198 -21.28 3.88 -4.97
C GLY A 198 -21.70 2.73 -4.04
N PRO A 199 -22.37 1.69 -4.56
CA PRO A 199 -22.85 0.55 -3.77
C PRO A 199 -21.71 -0.21 -3.05
N PRO A 200 -21.98 -0.88 -1.91
CA PRO A 200 -21.01 -1.75 -1.27
C PRO A 200 -20.62 -2.91 -2.20
N GLY A 201 -19.42 -3.46 -2.03
CA GLY A 201 -18.98 -4.63 -2.79
C GLY A 201 -18.48 -4.38 -4.22
N THR A 202 -18.49 -3.13 -4.71
CA THR A 202 -17.99 -2.78 -6.07
C THR A 202 -16.48 -2.54 -6.16
N GLY A 203 -15.70 -2.90 -5.13
CA GLY A 203 -14.23 -2.83 -5.20
C GLY A 203 -13.56 -1.47 -4.92
N LYS A 204 -14.27 -0.47 -4.35
CA LYS A 204 -13.71 0.87 -4.04
C LYS A 204 -12.40 0.82 -3.22
N THR A 205 -12.43 0.07 -2.12
CA THR A 205 -11.25 -0.11 -1.24
C THR A 205 -10.17 -0.94 -1.91
N LEU A 206 -10.53 -1.85 -2.82
CA LEU A 206 -9.58 -2.66 -3.57
C LEU A 206 -8.81 -1.78 -4.57
N LEU A 207 -9.50 -0.84 -5.23
CA LEU A 207 -8.86 0.13 -6.11
C LEU A 207 -7.88 1.04 -5.35
N ALA A 208 -8.27 1.56 -4.18
CA ALA A 208 -7.36 2.36 -3.34
C ALA A 208 -6.08 1.58 -2.96
N LYS A 209 -6.21 0.29 -2.66
CA LYS A 209 -5.07 -0.60 -2.40
C LYS A 209 -4.21 -0.81 -3.66
N ALA A 210 -4.82 -1.02 -4.83
CA ALA A 210 -4.08 -1.20 -6.07
C ALA A 210 -3.25 0.04 -6.44
N VAL A 211 -3.80 1.23 -6.21
CA VAL A 211 -3.09 2.52 -6.42
C VAL A 211 -1.91 2.66 -5.47
N ALA A 212 -2.11 2.31 -4.19
CA ALA A 212 -1.04 2.34 -3.19
C ALA A 212 0.13 1.41 -3.53
N ASN A 213 -0.17 0.25 -4.12
CA ASN A 213 0.87 -0.66 -4.59
C ASN A 213 1.66 -0.10 -5.78
N GLN A 214 0.96 0.52 -6.75
CA GLN A 214 1.59 1.03 -7.96
C GLN A 214 2.45 2.28 -7.71
N THR A 215 2.02 3.18 -6.82
CA THR A 215 2.65 4.49 -6.64
C THR A 215 3.90 4.46 -5.75
N SER A 216 4.23 3.32 -5.12
CA SER A 216 5.34 3.14 -4.16
C SER A 216 5.44 4.22 -3.06
N ALA A 217 4.39 5.01 -2.90
CA ALA A 217 4.31 6.14 -1.98
C ALA A 217 3.91 5.66 -0.58
N SER A 218 4.22 6.46 0.44
CA SER A 218 3.78 6.18 1.82
C SER A 218 2.24 6.19 1.88
N PHE A 219 1.64 5.04 2.18
CA PHE A 219 0.18 4.91 2.22
C PHE A 219 -0.31 4.99 3.67
N LEU A 220 -1.07 6.04 3.99
CA LEU A 220 -1.75 6.18 5.27
C LEU A 220 -3.22 5.80 5.12
N ARG A 221 -3.62 4.73 5.80
CA ARG A 221 -5.00 4.25 5.78
C ARG A 221 -5.66 4.60 7.10
N VAL A 222 -6.75 5.37 7.02
CA VAL A 222 -7.57 5.69 8.19
C VAL A 222 -9.01 5.29 7.95
N VAL A 223 -9.61 4.67 8.96
CA VAL A 223 -11.02 4.34 8.94
C VAL A 223 -11.77 5.49 9.62
N GLY A 224 -12.76 6.07 8.93
CA GLY A 224 -13.46 7.26 9.44
C GLY A 224 -14.02 7.10 10.86
N SER A 225 -14.40 5.88 11.28
CA SER A 225 -14.84 5.58 12.64
C SER A 225 -13.80 5.89 13.73
N GLU A 226 -12.51 5.84 13.41
CA GLU A 226 -11.41 6.15 14.34
C GLU A 226 -11.29 7.65 14.62
N LEU A 227 -11.82 8.49 13.73
CA LEU A 227 -11.76 9.96 13.83
C LEU A 227 -12.95 10.56 14.59
N PHE A 228 -14.00 9.77 14.86
CA PHE A 228 -15.19 10.21 15.62
C PHE A 228 -14.95 10.06 17.12
N GLY A 229 -14.09 10.89 17.70
CA GLY A 229 -13.80 10.95 19.14
C GLY A 229 -13.47 12.36 19.61
N GLY A 230 -13.37 12.57 20.93
CA GLY A 230 -13.08 13.88 21.53
C GLY A 230 -11.75 14.51 21.11
N ASP A 231 -10.74 13.67 20.83
CA ASP A 231 -9.43 14.09 20.28
C ASP A 231 -9.37 14.05 18.74
N GLY A 232 -10.50 13.87 18.06
CA GLY A 232 -10.56 13.76 16.60
C GLY A 232 -9.83 14.88 15.84
N PRO A 233 -9.98 16.17 16.20
CA PRO A 233 -9.26 17.26 15.52
C PRO A 233 -7.74 17.18 15.64
N LYS A 234 -7.21 16.77 16.82
CA LYS A 234 -5.76 16.63 17.04
C LYS A 234 -5.20 15.49 16.20
N LEU A 235 -5.89 14.34 16.21
CA LEU A 235 -5.49 13.17 15.46
C LEU A 235 -5.45 13.42 13.94
N VAL A 236 -6.44 14.16 13.43
CA VAL A 236 -6.44 14.57 12.01
C VAL A 236 -5.25 15.47 11.70
N TRP A 237 -4.93 16.41 12.59
CA TRP A 237 -3.79 17.31 12.40
C TRP A 237 -2.47 16.55 12.39
N GLU A 238 -2.25 15.66 13.35
CA GLU A 238 -1.05 14.83 13.40
C GLU A 238 -0.94 13.86 12.22
N MET A 239 -2.05 13.31 11.75
CA MET A 239 -2.08 12.48 10.55
C MET A 239 -1.56 13.25 9.32
N PHE A 240 -1.98 14.51 9.15
CA PHE A 240 -1.48 15.33 8.04
C PHE A 240 -0.03 15.76 8.24
N ARG A 241 0.41 16.02 9.48
CA ARG A 241 1.82 16.24 9.81
C ARG A 241 2.69 15.04 9.41
N ALA A 242 2.28 13.83 9.79
CA ALA A 242 2.97 12.59 9.43
C ALA A 242 2.98 12.34 7.91
N ALA A 243 1.91 12.71 7.21
CA ALA A 243 1.82 12.60 5.76
C ALA A 243 2.81 13.57 5.07
N GLU A 244 2.97 14.78 5.60
CA GLU A 244 3.87 15.81 5.08
C GLU A 244 5.35 15.46 5.31
N GLU A 245 5.69 14.95 6.49
CA GLU A 245 7.05 14.47 6.82
C GLU A 245 7.51 13.31 5.92
N HIS A 246 6.57 12.52 5.37
CA HIS A 246 6.86 11.36 4.51
C HIS A 246 6.51 11.56 3.03
N THR A 247 6.68 12.79 2.53
CA THR A 247 6.41 13.13 1.12
C THR A 247 7.29 12.30 0.16
N PRO A 248 6.71 11.66 -0.88
CA PRO A 248 5.30 11.70 -1.29
C PRO A 248 4.42 10.65 -0.59
N SER A 249 3.27 11.07 -0.05
CA SER A 249 2.34 10.19 0.66
C SER A 249 0.89 10.31 0.16
N ILE A 250 0.17 9.19 0.15
CA ILE A 250 -1.26 9.12 -0.17
C ILE A 250 -2.02 8.88 1.12
N ALA A 251 -2.82 9.87 1.54
CA ALA A 251 -3.53 9.86 2.81
C ALA A 251 -5.05 9.66 2.59
N SER A 252 -5.65 8.65 3.20
CA SER A 252 -7.10 8.40 3.13
C SER A 252 -7.78 8.91 4.41
N GLY A 253 -8.29 10.14 4.44
CA GLY A 253 -8.97 10.70 5.61
C GLY A 253 -9.83 11.94 5.33
N THR A 254 -10.97 12.05 6.03
CA THR A 254 -11.95 13.14 5.89
C THR A 254 -11.80 14.18 7.01
N LYS A 255 -11.23 15.35 6.70
CA LYS A 255 -11.72 16.73 6.98
C LYS A 255 -10.57 17.73 7.02
N ARG A 256 -10.74 18.82 6.26
CA ARG A 256 -9.97 20.08 6.21
C ARG A 256 -8.47 19.95 5.87
N CYS A 257 -8.17 20.11 4.59
CA CYS A 257 -6.87 20.61 4.12
C CYS A 257 -7.14 21.77 3.16
N ASP A 258 -6.63 22.95 3.47
CA ASP A 258 -6.36 23.97 2.47
C ASP A 258 -5.05 24.68 2.81
N SER A 259 -4.31 24.98 1.74
CA SER A 259 -3.23 25.97 1.62
C SER A 259 -1.96 25.76 2.47
N ASN A 260 -1.18 24.73 2.15
CA ASN A 260 0.26 24.79 1.75
C ASN A 260 0.97 23.42 1.90
N SER A 261 0.24 22.40 2.35
CA SER A 261 0.71 21.02 2.49
C SER A 261 1.25 20.49 1.16
N GLY A 262 2.44 19.89 1.19
CA GLY A 262 3.20 19.34 0.05
C GLY A 262 2.46 18.35 -0.86
N ASP A 263 3.18 17.49 -1.57
CA ASP A 263 2.63 16.51 -2.53
C ASP A 263 1.82 15.37 -1.86
N VAL A 264 0.90 15.71 -0.96
CA VAL A 264 -0.05 14.81 -0.31
C VAL A 264 -1.27 14.67 -1.20
N LYS A 265 -1.56 13.45 -1.64
CA LYS A 265 -2.76 13.12 -2.40
C LYS A 265 -3.78 12.43 -1.51
N VAL A 266 -5.05 12.81 -1.64
CA VAL A 266 -6.11 12.26 -0.78
C VAL A 266 -7.08 11.40 -1.57
N ILE A 267 -7.29 10.16 -1.12
CA ILE A 267 -8.32 9.26 -1.66
C ILE A 267 -9.38 9.01 -0.59
N MET A 268 -10.63 9.36 -0.87
CA MET A 268 -11.76 9.10 0.03
C MET A 268 -12.67 8.04 -0.57
N ALA A 269 -13.09 7.06 0.23
CA ALA A 269 -14.06 6.06 -0.19
C ALA A 269 -15.33 6.15 0.66
N THR A 270 -16.49 6.33 0.02
CA THR A 270 -17.79 6.37 0.70
C THR A 270 -18.83 5.49 -0.01
N LYS A 271 -19.83 5.03 0.74
CA LYS A 271 -21.00 4.35 0.15
C LYS A 271 -22.01 5.36 -0.41
N GLN A 272 -22.21 6.47 0.30
CA GLN A 272 -23.17 7.51 -0.05
C GLN A 272 -22.44 8.85 -0.03
N ILE A 273 -22.48 9.56 -1.16
CA ILE A 273 -21.86 10.89 -1.26
C ILE A 273 -22.76 12.00 -0.70
N GLU A 274 -24.08 11.77 -0.66
CA GLU A 274 -25.07 12.74 -0.19
C GLU A 274 -25.00 13.02 1.32
N THR A 275 -24.44 12.08 2.09
CA THR A 275 -24.29 12.22 3.55
C THR A 275 -23.07 13.04 3.95
N LEU A 276 -22.19 13.38 3.00
CA LEU A 276 -21.00 14.17 3.24
C LEU A 276 -21.31 15.67 3.23
N ASP A 277 -20.58 16.42 4.05
CA ASP A 277 -20.65 17.88 4.08
C ASP A 277 -20.28 18.45 2.69
N PRO A 278 -21.17 19.23 2.04
CA PRO A 278 -20.87 19.90 0.78
C PRO A 278 -19.62 20.78 0.83
N GLY A 279 -19.24 21.27 2.02
CA GLY A 279 -18.01 22.01 2.24
C GLY A 279 -16.71 21.22 1.95
N LEU A 280 -16.76 19.89 2.01
CA LEU A 280 -15.65 19.02 1.58
C LEU A 280 -15.64 18.77 0.07
N LEU A 281 -16.82 18.77 -0.55
CA LEU A 281 -17.00 18.51 -1.98
C LEU A 281 -16.76 19.74 -2.87
N ARG A 282 -16.35 20.87 -2.26
CA ARG A 282 -16.05 22.10 -2.98
C ARG A 282 -14.75 21.93 -3.80
N PRO A 283 -14.73 22.35 -5.07
CA PRO A 283 -13.53 22.34 -5.90
C PRO A 283 -12.36 23.08 -5.20
N GLY A 284 -11.15 22.53 -5.30
CA GLY A 284 -9.96 22.98 -4.57
C GLY A 284 -9.52 22.05 -3.43
N ARG A 285 -10.44 21.21 -2.92
CA ARG A 285 -10.15 20.15 -1.93
C ARG A 285 -10.28 18.75 -2.53
N ILE A 286 -11.45 18.47 -3.09
CA ILE A 286 -11.76 17.23 -3.79
C ILE A 286 -12.16 17.62 -5.21
N ASP A 287 -11.28 17.34 -6.16
CA ASP A 287 -11.44 17.79 -7.55
C ASP A 287 -12.12 16.73 -8.43
N LYS A 288 -12.02 15.46 -8.05
CA LYS A 288 -12.52 14.33 -8.84
C LYS A 288 -13.49 13.46 -8.04
N LYS A 289 -14.62 13.14 -8.66
CA LYS A 289 -15.67 12.27 -8.09
C LYS A 289 -15.86 11.09 -9.03
N ILE A 290 -15.58 9.89 -8.53
CA ILE A 290 -15.60 8.66 -9.31
C ILE A 290 -16.70 7.76 -8.77
N GLU A 291 -17.70 7.52 -9.61
CA GLU A 291 -18.86 6.72 -9.25
C GLU A 291 -18.72 5.27 -9.73
N PHE A 292 -18.99 4.35 -8.81
CA PHE A 292 -19.00 2.92 -9.07
C PHE A 292 -20.43 2.44 -9.19
N HIS A 293 -20.70 1.74 -10.28
CA HIS A 293 -21.96 1.07 -10.55
C HIS A 293 -21.81 -0.43 -10.31
N LEU A 294 -22.93 -1.15 -10.29
CA LEU A 294 -22.90 -2.62 -10.30
C LEU A 294 -22.28 -3.12 -11.61
N PRO A 295 -21.54 -4.25 -11.57
CA PRO A 295 -20.83 -4.74 -12.75
C PRO A 295 -21.79 -5.29 -13.81
N ASP A 296 -21.53 -4.94 -15.08
CA ASP A 296 -22.20 -5.54 -16.24
C ASP A 296 -21.84 -7.03 -16.41
N GLU A 297 -22.59 -7.78 -17.22
CA GLU A 297 -22.32 -9.21 -17.49
C GLU A 297 -20.87 -9.48 -17.95
N LYS A 298 -20.33 -8.61 -18.82
CA LYS A 298 -18.94 -8.70 -19.29
C LYS A 298 -17.94 -8.52 -18.14
N THR A 299 -18.20 -7.56 -17.28
CA THR A 299 -17.37 -7.24 -16.12
C THR A 299 -17.47 -8.36 -15.08
N LYS A 300 -18.68 -8.89 -14.82
CA LYS A 300 -18.90 -10.07 -13.98
C LYS A 300 -18.06 -11.25 -14.47
N LYS A 301 -18.07 -11.54 -15.77
CA LYS A 301 -17.24 -12.60 -16.38
C LYS A 301 -15.76 -12.42 -16.09
N HIS A 302 -15.27 -11.19 -16.22
CA HIS A 302 -13.88 -10.87 -15.94
C HIS A 302 -13.53 -11.05 -14.46
N ILE A 303 -14.39 -10.61 -13.54
CA ILE A 303 -14.22 -10.79 -12.09
C ILE A 303 -14.19 -12.29 -11.72
N PHE A 304 -15.11 -13.09 -12.27
CA PHE A 304 -15.09 -14.54 -12.11
C PHE A 304 -13.77 -15.15 -12.63
N GLN A 305 -13.28 -14.71 -13.78
CA GLN A 305 -12.01 -15.18 -14.35
C GLN A 305 -10.82 -14.85 -13.44
N ILE A 306 -10.77 -13.66 -12.86
CA ILE A 306 -9.70 -13.25 -11.93
C ILE A 306 -9.70 -14.14 -10.68
N HIS A 307 -10.86 -14.33 -10.03
CA HIS A 307 -10.92 -15.12 -8.79
C HIS A 307 -10.72 -16.61 -9.02
N THR A 308 -11.16 -17.13 -10.18
CA THR A 308 -10.96 -18.54 -10.55
C THR A 308 -9.57 -18.83 -11.13
N SER A 309 -8.80 -17.81 -11.53
CA SER A 309 -7.45 -18.00 -12.12
C SER A 309 -6.49 -18.80 -11.25
N ARG A 310 -6.64 -18.73 -9.91
CA ARG A 310 -5.82 -19.45 -8.94
C ARG A 310 -6.44 -20.79 -8.50
N MET A 311 -7.64 -21.10 -8.97
CA MET A 311 -8.42 -22.29 -8.58
C MET A 311 -8.33 -23.39 -9.63
N THR A 312 -8.41 -24.63 -9.18
CA THR A 312 -8.47 -25.81 -10.05
C THR A 312 -9.92 -26.15 -10.37
N LEU A 313 -10.39 -25.65 -11.52
CA LEU A 313 -11.73 -25.93 -12.03
C LEU A 313 -11.76 -27.29 -12.75
N ALA A 314 -12.89 -28.00 -12.66
CA ALA A 314 -13.18 -29.12 -13.52
C ALA A 314 -13.73 -28.67 -14.88
N ASP A 315 -13.62 -29.54 -15.90
CA ASP A 315 -13.94 -29.22 -17.29
C ASP A 315 -15.47 -29.03 -17.54
N ASP A 316 -16.29 -29.35 -16.54
CA ASP A 316 -17.75 -29.23 -16.54
C ASP A 316 -18.25 -27.80 -16.23
N ILE A 317 -17.35 -26.87 -15.91
CA ILE A 317 -17.71 -25.52 -15.47
C ILE A 317 -17.83 -24.55 -16.65
N THR A 318 -19.03 -24.01 -16.82
CA THR A 318 -19.37 -22.94 -17.75
C THR A 318 -19.64 -21.64 -16.97
N LEU A 319 -18.66 -20.72 -16.98
CA LEU A 319 -18.79 -19.44 -16.26
C LEU A 319 -19.97 -18.59 -16.75
N ASP A 320 -20.35 -18.72 -18.03
CA ASP A 320 -21.45 -17.96 -18.62
C ASP A 320 -22.80 -18.32 -18.00
N ASP A 321 -23.02 -19.58 -17.63
CA ASP A 321 -24.27 -20.05 -17.01
C ASP A 321 -24.46 -19.48 -15.60
N LEU A 322 -23.36 -19.24 -14.88
CA LEU A 322 -23.37 -18.63 -13.55
C LEU A 322 -23.72 -17.13 -13.60
N ILE A 323 -23.43 -16.47 -14.73
CA ILE A 323 -23.60 -15.03 -14.93
C ILE A 323 -24.99 -14.69 -15.48
N MET A 324 -25.57 -15.55 -16.32
CA MET A 324 -26.88 -15.31 -16.95
C MET A 324 -28.07 -15.37 -16.00
N ALA A 325 -27.87 -15.84 -14.76
CA ALA A 325 -28.91 -15.73 -13.74
C ALA A 325 -29.13 -14.25 -13.40
N LYS A 326 -30.40 -13.83 -13.33
CA LYS A 326 -30.83 -12.42 -13.13
C LYS A 326 -30.58 -11.89 -11.71
N ASP A 327 -29.35 -12.03 -11.22
CA ASP A 327 -28.97 -11.60 -9.89
C ASP A 327 -28.04 -10.38 -9.98
N ASP A 328 -28.37 -9.36 -9.18
CA ASP A 328 -27.57 -8.15 -8.99
C ASP A 328 -26.34 -8.46 -8.11
N LEU A 329 -25.41 -9.26 -8.65
CA LEU A 329 -24.19 -9.67 -7.97
C LEU A 329 -23.17 -8.54 -7.93
N SER A 330 -22.68 -8.22 -6.72
CA SER A 330 -21.50 -7.37 -6.55
C SER A 330 -20.21 -8.16 -6.72
N GLY A 331 -19.08 -7.47 -6.94
CA GLY A 331 -17.77 -8.11 -7.02
C GLY A 331 -17.38 -8.85 -5.72
N ALA A 332 -17.84 -8.35 -4.57
CA ALA A 332 -17.66 -9.04 -3.29
C ALA A 332 -18.45 -10.35 -3.21
N ASP A 333 -19.68 -10.37 -3.75
CA ASP A 333 -20.51 -11.58 -3.76
C ASP A 333 -19.91 -12.65 -4.67
N ILE A 334 -19.40 -12.26 -5.84
CA ILE A 334 -18.68 -13.17 -6.76
C ILE A 334 -17.47 -13.80 -6.05
N LYS A 335 -16.70 -12.99 -5.31
CA LYS A 335 -15.57 -13.50 -4.53
C LYS A 335 -16.02 -14.46 -3.43
N ALA A 336 -17.12 -14.15 -2.74
CA ALA A 336 -17.68 -15.01 -1.70
C ALA A 336 -18.12 -16.36 -2.27
N ILE A 337 -18.84 -16.37 -3.39
CA ILE A 337 -19.26 -17.59 -4.12
C ILE A 337 -18.04 -18.43 -4.51
N CYS A 338 -17.01 -17.82 -5.10
CA CYS A 338 -15.81 -18.56 -5.49
C CYS A 338 -15.09 -19.17 -4.28
N THR A 339 -15.04 -18.45 -3.16
CA THR A 339 -14.37 -18.91 -1.93
C THR A 339 -15.14 -20.04 -1.27
N GLU A 340 -16.47 -19.95 -1.24
CA GLU A 340 -17.34 -20.95 -0.62
C GLU A 340 -17.39 -22.23 -1.46
N ALA A 341 -17.46 -22.12 -2.80
CA ALA A 341 -17.34 -23.27 -3.70
C ALA A 341 -15.99 -24.02 -3.51
N GLY A 342 -14.89 -23.27 -3.33
CA GLY A 342 -13.59 -23.86 -2.99
C GLY A 342 -13.61 -24.58 -1.64
N LEU A 343 -14.29 -24.03 -0.63
CA LEU A 343 -14.44 -24.64 0.68
C LEU A 343 -15.29 -25.92 0.64
N MET A 344 -16.35 -25.95 -0.18
CA MET A 344 -17.17 -27.15 -0.41
C MET A 344 -16.34 -28.29 -1.00
N ALA A 345 -15.54 -28.01 -2.04
CA ALA A 345 -14.64 -28.99 -2.63
C ALA A 345 -13.65 -29.55 -1.59
N ILE A 346 -13.09 -28.68 -0.73
CA ILE A 346 -12.19 -29.10 0.36
C ILE A 346 -12.91 -29.98 1.39
N ARG A 347 -14.16 -29.67 1.76
CA ARG A 347 -14.97 -30.48 2.69
C ARG A 347 -15.22 -31.89 2.18
N GLU A 348 -15.35 -32.06 0.87
CA GLU A 348 -15.49 -33.37 0.23
C GLU A 348 -14.14 -34.03 -0.13
N HIS A 349 -13.01 -33.47 0.35
CA HIS A 349 -11.66 -33.92 0.04
C HIS A 349 -11.33 -33.96 -1.47
N ARG A 350 -11.96 -33.08 -2.27
CA ARG A 350 -11.70 -32.94 -3.71
C ARG A 350 -10.75 -31.77 -3.97
N MET A 351 -9.83 -31.98 -4.91
CA MET A 351 -8.89 -30.94 -5.39
C MET A 351 -9.38 -30.25 -6.67
N LYS A 352 -10.60 -30.56 -7.12
CA LYS A 352 -11.25 -29.91 -8.26
C LYS A 352 -12.64 -29.45 -7.85
N ILE A 353 -12.95 -28.21 -8.19
CA ILE A 353 -14.27 -27.60 -7.99
C ILE A 353 -15.17 -28.03 -9.16
N THR A 354 -16.39 -28.47 -8.89
CA THR A 354 -17.38 -28.88 -9.90
C THR A 354 -18.50 -27.86 -10.02
N ASN A 355 -19.34 -27.98 -11.06
CA ASN A 355 -20.48 -27.09 -11.22
C ASN A 355 -21.52 -27.21 -10.08
N GLU A 356 -21.63 -28.38 -9.44
CA GLU A 356 -22.51 -28.56 -8.27
C GLU A 356 -22.06 -27.72 -7.07
N ASP A 357 -20.76 -27.56 -6.86
CA ASP A 357 -20.21 -26.73 -5.79
C ASP A 357 -20.63 -25.26 -5.98
N PHE A 358 -20.55 -24.75 -7.20
CA PHE A 358 -20.98 -23.38 -7.52
C PHE A 358 -22.48 -23.17 -7.33
N LYS A 359 -23.31 -24.16 -7.66
CA LYS A 359 -24.76 -24.08 -7.43
C LYS A 359 -25.11 -24.02 -5.94
N LYS A 360 -24.57 -24.95 -5.15
CA LYS A 360 -24.75 -24.96 -3.69
C LYS A 360 -24.21 -23.68 -3.05
N SER A 361 -23.08 -23.20 -3.55
CA SER A 361 -22.44 -21.97 -3.08
C SER A 361 -23.30 -20.74 -3.28
N LYS A 362 -23.90 -20.64 -4.47
CA LYS A 362 -24.79 -19.55 -4.81
C LYS A 362 -26.01 -19.51 -3.89
N GLU A 363 -26.64 -20.66 -3.62
CA GLU A 363 -27.77 -20.78 -2.69
C GLU A 363 -27.40 -20.38 -1.25
N ASN A 364 -26.19 -20.72 -0.81
CA ASN A 364 -25.71 -20.38 0.54
C ASN A 364 -25.32 -18.90 0.70
N CYS A 365 -24.67 -18.31 -0.30
CA CYS A 365 -24.21 -16.92 -0.23
C CYS A 365 -25.32 -15.90 -0.48
N ILE A 366 -26.35 -16.27 -1.24
CA ILE A 366 -27.51 -15.44 -1.54
C ILE A 366 -28.72 -16.17 -0.96
N PRO A 367 -28.99 -16.04 0.35
CA PRO A 367 -30.24 -16.57 0.88
C PRO A 367 -31.39 -15.87 0.15
N GLU A 368 -32.22 -16.64 -0.55
CA GLU A 368 -33.47 -16.11 -1.11
C GLU A 368 -34.35 -15.65 0.05
N GLY A 369 -34.35 -14.34 0.32
CA GLY A 369 -35.25 -13.68 1.26
C GLY A 369 -34.53 -12.86 2.34
N PHE A 370 -34.46 -11.55 2.11
CA PHE A 370 -34.90 -10.53 3.06
C PHE A 370 -35.38 -9.28 2.32
#